data_AF-A0A7Z7P2F8-F1
#
_entry.id   AF-A0A7Z7P2F8-F1
#
_cell.length_a   1.000
_cell.length_b   1.000
_cell.length_c   1.000
_cell.angle_alpha   90.00
_cell.angle_beta   90.00
_cell.angle_gamma   90.00
#
_symmetry.space_group_name_H-M   'P 1'
#
loop_
_entity.id
_entity.type
_entity.pdbx_description
1 polymer ?
#
loop_
_entity_poly.entity_id
_entity_poly.type
_entity_poly.pdbx_seq_one_letter_code
_entity_poly.pdbx_strand_id
1 'polypeptide(L)'
;MTKYQRMHFIFIKQYMKQIMEYKIDFFVGVLGVFLTQGLNLLFLNVLFQHIPSLEGRTFQQIAFIYGFSLLPKGIDHLFFDNLWALGQRLI
;
A
#
# COMPACT_ATOMS: atom_id res chain seq x y z
N MET A 1 11.27 28.31 -8.80
CA MET A 1 11.07 26.90 -8.39
C MET A 1 10.35 26.76 -7.04
N THR A 2 10.64 27.62 -6.05
CA THR A 2 10.00 27.61 -4.71
C THR A 2 8.48 27.80 -4.71
N LYS A 3 7.91 28.60 -5.63
CA LYS A 3 6.46 28.83 -5.74
C LYS A 3 5.67 27.55 -6.07
N TYR A 4 6.18 26.73 -7.00
CA TYR A 4 5.52 25.48 -7.39
C TYR A 4 5.59 24.43 -6.27
N GLN A 5 6.75 24.28 -5.62
CA GLN A 5 6.90 23.40 -4.46
C GLN A 5 5.92 23.76 -3.32
N ARG A 6 5.74 25.06 -3.05
CA ARG A 6 4.77 25.54 -2.07
C ARG A 6 3.33 25.17 -2.46
N MET A 7 2.96 25.31 -3.73
CA MET A 7 1.63 24.91 -4.20
C MET A 7 1.40 23.41 -4.05
N HIS A 8 2.37 22.57 -4.42
CA HIS A 8 2.28 21.11 -4.22
C HIS A 8 2.07 20.75 -2.74
N PHE A 9 2.81 21.37 -1.81
CA PHE A 9 2.62 21.16 -0.38
C PHE A 9 1.24 21.56 0.12
N ILE A 10 0.68 22.66 -0.40
CA ILE A 10 -0.68 23.10 -0.05
C ILE A 10 -1.72 22.07 -0.54
N PHE A 11 -1.59 21.58 -1.78
CA PHE A 11 -2.48 20.56 -2.31
C PHE A 11 -2.41 19.24 -1.54
N ILE A 12 -1.20 18.76 -1.21
CA ILE A 12 -1.02 17.56 -0.39
C ILE A 12 -1.70 17.73 0.96
N LYS A 13 -1.49 18.88 1.62
CA LYS A 13 -2.12 19.17 2.93
C LYS A 13 -3.65 19.19 2.84
N GLN A 14 -4.20 19.75 1.76
CA GLN A 14 -5.65 19.81 1.57
C GLN A 14 -6.23 18.43 1.26
N TYR A 15 -5.54 17.62 0.45
CA TYR A 15 -5.92 16.25 0.16
C TYR A 15 -5.93 15.37 1.42
N MET A 16 -4.90 15.48 2.26
CA MET A 16 -4.89 14.79 3.56
C MET A 16 -6.10 15.15 4.44
N LYS A 17 -6.49 16.43 4.47
CA LYS A 17 -7.68 16.86 5.22
C LYS A 17 -8.97 16.25 4.66
N GLN A 18 -9.10 16.20 3.33
CA GLN A 18 -10.25 15.60 2.66
C GLN A 18 -10.38 14.10 2.99
N ILE A 19 -9.28 13.35 2.97
CA ILE A 19 -9.29 11.93 3.36
C ILE A 19 -9.69 11.76 4.84
N MET A 20 -9.24 12.67 5.71
CA MET A 20 -9.52 12.61 7.15
C MET A 20 -10.90 13.15 7.54
N GLU A 21 -11.66 13.73 6.61
CA GLU A 21 -13.00 14.26 6.85
C GLU A 21 -13.96 13.14 7.23
N TYR A 22 -13.93 12.05 6.47
CA TYR A 22 -14.70 10.84 6.72
C TYR A 22 -13.90 9.86 7.60
N LYS A 23 -13.82 10.18 8.89
CA LYS A 23 -13.03 9.40 9.87
C LYS A 23 -13.37 7.91 9.86
N ILE A 24 -14.65 7.56 9.74
CA ILE A 24 -15.10 6.16 9.71
C ILE A 24 -14.55 5.44 8.48
N ASP A 25 -14.68 6.05 7.30
CA ASP A 25 -14.17 5.49 6.04
C ASP A 25 -12.65 5.32 6.08
N PHE A 26 -11.94 6.27 6.69
CA PHE A 26 -10.50 6.15 6.93
C PHE A 26 -10.17 4.91 7.79
N PHE A 27 -10.84 4.73 8.94
CA PHE A 27 -10.60 3.57 9.81
C PHE A 27 -10.97 2.25 9.13
N VAL A 28 -12.08 2.20 8.39
CA VAL A 28 -12.50 1.02 7.63
C VAL A 28 -11.47 0.69 6.55
N GLY A 29 -10.97 1.70 5.84
CA GLY A 29 -9.91 1.53 4.84
C GLY A 29 -8.61 0.99 5.47
N VAL A 30 -8.16 1.58 6.58
CA VAL A 30 -6.97 1.13 7.31
C VAL A 30 -7.14 -0.32 7.78
N LEU A 31 -8.27 -0.65 8.40
CA LEU A 31 -8.57 -2.03 8.83
C LEU A 31 -8.61 -2.99 7.65
N GLY A 32 -9.19 -2.60 6.52
CA GLY A 32 -9.22 -3.41 5.31
C GLY A 32 -7.83 -3.73 4.78
N VAL A 33 -6.92 -2.74 4.79
CA VAL A 33 -5.52 -2.94 4.41
C VAL A 33 -4.84 -3.90 5.38
N PHE A 34 -4.96 -3.69 6.69
CA PHE A 34 -4.36 -4.59 7.69
C PHE A 34 -4.88 -6.02 7.58
N LEU A 35 -6.19 -6.19 7.42
CA LEU A 35 -6.82 -7.50 7.23
C LEU A 35 -6.28 -8.18 5.97
N THR A 36 -6.17 -7.44 4.87
CA THR A 36 -5.64 -7.96 3.60
C THR A 36 -4.18 -8.41 3.74
N GLN A 37 -3.32 -7.62 4.40
CA GLN A 37 -1.94 -8.02 4.64
C GLN A 37 -1.84 -9.24 5.58
N GLY A 38 -2.67 -9.28 6.63
CA GLY A 38 -2.74 -10.42 7.54
C GLY A 38 -3.19 -11.71 6.83
N LEU A 39 -4.23 -11.64 6.01
CA LEU A 39 -4.71 -12.76 5.21
C LEU A 39 -3.67 -13.24 4.19
N ASN A 40 -2.91 -12.34 3.56
CA ASN A 40 -1.81 -12.72 2.68
C ASN A 40 -0.70 -13.48 3.41
N LEU A 41 -0.33 -13.05 4.63
CA LEU A 41 0.65 -13.77 5.45
C LEU A 41 0.13 -15.13 5.91
N LEU A 42 -1.14 -15.22 6.30
CA LEU A 42 -1.78 -16.50 6.63
C LEU A 42 -1.79 -17.44 5.43
N PHE A 43 -2.14 -16.93 4.25
CA PHE A 43 -2.09 -17.68 3.00
C PHE A 43 -0.68 -18.20 2.70
N LEU A 44 0.35 -17.34 2.87
CA LEU A 44 1.74 -17.75 2.72
C LEU A 44 2.12 -18.86 3.71
N ASN A 45 1.64 -18.81 4.95
CA ASN A 45 1.87 -19.85 5.94
C ASN A 45 1.24 -21.19 5.52
N VAL A 46 -0.02 -21.18 5.10
CA VAL A 46 -0.75 -22.37 4.64
C VAL A 46 -0.09 -23.00 3.40
N LEU A 47 0.42 -22.18 2.49
CA LEU A 47 1.19 -22.66 1.33
C LEU A 47 2.44 -23.45 1.76
N PHE A 48 3.21 -22.92 2.72
CA PHE A 48 4.42 -23.56 3.22
C PHE A 48 4.18 -24.80 4.07
N GLN A 49 2.95 -25.03 4.55
CA GLN A 49 2.58 -26.31 5.17
C GLN A 49 2.50 -27.45 4.14
N HIS A 50 2.16 -27.15 2.88
CA HIS A 50 2.04 -28.13 1.81
C HIS A 50 3.30 -28.21 0.94
N ILE A 51 4.06 -27.11 0.86
CA ILE A 51 5.30 -27.02 0.08
C ILE A 51 6.45 -26.68 1.06
N PRO A 52 7.21 -27.69 1.51
CA PRO A 52 8.19 -27.51 2.60
C PRO A 52 9.39 -26.63 2.21
N SER A 53 9.71 -26.53 0.92
CA SER A 53 10.65 -25.52 0.43
C SER A 53 10.32 -25.09 -0.99
N LEU A 54 10.47 -23.80 -1.25
CA LEU A 54 10.39 -23.23 -2.58
C LEU A 54 11.84 -23.01 -3.04
N GLU A 55 12.32 -23.80 -4.00
CA GLU A 55 13.73 -23.73 -4.47
C GLU A 55 14.75 -23.84 -3.33
N GLY A 56 14.48 -24.66 -2.31
CA GLY A 56 15.35 -24.81 -1.13
C GLY A 56 15.30 -23.63 -0.15
N ARG A 57 14.45 -22.62 -0.38
CA ARG A 57 14.22 -21.51 0.56
C ARG A 57 13.14 -21.82 1.58
N THR A 58 13.37 -21.38 2.81
CA THR A 58 12.46 -21.57 3.94
C THR A 58 11.38 -20.47 3.96
N PHE A 59 10.29 -20.72 4.69
CA PHE A 59 9.21 -19.76 4.90
C PHE A 59 9.71 -18.36 5.32
N GLN A 60 10.69 -18.29 6.22
CA GLN A 60 11.23 -17.03 6.74
C GLN A 60 11.87 -16.17 5.64
N GLN A 61 12.58 -16.81 4.70
CA GLN A 61 13.22 -16.11 3.59
C GLN A 61 12.18 -15.53 2.63
N ILE A 62 11.12 -16.30 2.33
CA ILE A 62 10.05 -15.83 1.46
C ILE A 62 9.18 -14.77 2.15
N ALA A 63 8.86 -14.94 3.44
CA ALA A 63 8.14 -13.94 4.22
C ALA A 63 8.92 -12.62 4.31
N PHE A 64 10.25 -12.68 4.43
CA PHE A 64 11.12 -11.50 4.36
C PHE A 64 11.05 -10.82 3.00
N ILE A 65 11.19 -11.56 1.89
CA ILE A 65 11.08 -11.01 0.54
C ILE A 65 9.70 -10.37 0.32
N TYR A 66 8.64 -11.06 0.76
CA TYR A 66 7.28 -10.56 0.70
C TYR A 66 7.15 -9.22 1.46
N GLY A 67 7.57 -9.17 2.72
CA GLY A 67 7.55 -7.94 3.52
C GLY A 67 8.39 -6.83 2.92
N PHE A 68 9.59 -7.14 2.41
CA PHE A 68 10.45 -6.18 1.75
C PHE A 68 9.83 -5.63 0.46
N SER A 69 9.12 -6.46 -0.31
CA SER A 69 8.42 -6.05 -1.52
C SER A 69 7.25 -5.10 -1.27
N LEU A 70 6.66 -5.15 -0.06
CA LEU A 70 5.56 -4.26 0.32
C LEU A 70 6.03 -2.82 0.57
N LEU A 71 7.30 -2.58 0.88
CA LEU A 71 7.84 -1.23 1.11
C LEU A 71 7.77 -0.35 -0.15
N PRO A 72 8.39 -0.72 -1.29
CA PRO A 72 8.29 0.07 -2.51
C PRO A 72 6.86 0.13 -3.03
N LYS A 73 6.09 -0.98 -2.91
CA LYS A 73 4.67 -1.00 -3.29
C LYS A 73 3.84 0.00 -2.48
N GLY A 74 4.06 0.09 -1.17
CA GLY A 74 3.35 1.04 -0.31
C GLY A 74 3.69 2.49 -0.64
N ILE A 75 4.95 2.78 -0.96
CA ILE A 75 5.38 4.11 -1.43
C ILE A 75 4.71 4.45 -2.76
N ASP A 76 4.75 3.53 -3.73
CA ASP A 76 4.11 3.71 -5.02
C ASP A 76 2.60 3.98 -4.87
N HIS A 77 1.93 3.19 -4.04
CA HIS A 77 0.51 3.34 -3.80
C HIS A 77 0.16 4.66 -3.09
N LEU A 78 1.04 5.18 -2.23
CA LEU A 78 0.80 6.45 -1.53
C LEU A 78 0.88 7.66 -2.47
N PHE A 79 1.80 7.64 -3.45
CA PHE A 79 2.09 8.81 -4.29
C PHE A 79 1.47 8.72 -5.69
N PHE A 80 1.34 7.52 -6.23
CA PHE A 80 1.10 7.31 -7.67
C PHE A 80 -0.17 6.50 -7.98
N ASP A 81 -0.86 5.96 -6.97
CA ASP A 81 -2.00 5.07 -7.20
C ASP A 81 -3.16 5.73 -7.94
N ASN A 82 -3.35 7.05 -7.78
CA ASN A 82 -4.45 7.76 -8.42
C ASN A 82 -4.06 8.39 -9.77
N LEU A 83 -2.87 8.07 -10.32
CA LEU A 83 -2.42 8.61 -11.60
C LEU A 83 -3.31 8.18 -12.77
N TRP A 84 -3.90 6.97 -12.72
CA TRP A 84 -4.84 6.52 -13.75
C TRP A 84 -6.13 7.36 -13.79
N ALA A 85 -6.60 7.82 -12.63
CA ALA A 85 -7.78 8.68 -12.52
C ALA A 85 -7.52 10.10 -13.05
N LEU A 86 -6.27 10.57 -13.06
CA LEU A 86 -5.90 11.82 -13.74
C LEU A 86 -6.14 11.72 -15.24
N GLY A 87 -5.76 10.58 -15.85
CA GLY A 87 -6.04 10.32 -17.27
C GLY A 87 -7.54 10.38 -17.59
N GLN A 88 -8.37 9.81 -16.72
CA GLN A 88 -9.83 9.80 -16.91
C GLN A 88 -10.53 11.15 -16.64
N ARG A 89 -9.91 12.06 -15.88
CA ARG A 89 -10.51 13.35 -15.52
C ARG A 89 -10.07 14.50 -16.44
N LEU A 90 -8.99 14.31 -17.18
CA LEU A 90 -8.39 15.32 -18.07
C LEU A 90 -8.62 15.05 -19.56
N ILE A 91 -8.94 13.81 -19.93
CA ILE A 91 -9.39 13.41 -21.27
C ILE A 91 -10.91 13.40 -21.26
#